data_AF-A0A7H8V6A6-F1
#
_entry.id   AF-A0A7H8V6A6-F1
#
_cell.length_a   1.000
_cell.length_b   1.000
_cell.length_c   1.000
_cell.angle_alpha   90.00
_cell.angle_beta   90.00
_cell.angle_gamma   90.00
#
_symmetry.space_group_name_H-M   'P 1'
#
loop_
_entity.id
_entity.type
_entity.pdbx_description
1 polymer ?
#
loop_
_entity_poly.entity_id
_entity_poly.type
_entity_poly.pdbx_seq_one_letter_code
_entity_poly.pdbx_strand_id
1 'polypeptide(L)'
;MSVRKKIISILLLIITVFAIWLLFWPDDRPEPDFSSANKIELLTSILAGNNEDIIRDAGYGIPDEPVIRRWGINELTIPGKLNLDVRPPTSLEDSELLIHFSTIIDGKEIDAGFFVDKELKLTYSRYTYMDKYRTRKKIEIDKTQEKELLRQVQTELNQFFEKMKEQLASK
;
A
#
# COMPACT_ATOMS: atom_id res chain seq x y z
N MET A 1 31.42 -27.03 -42.47
CA MET A 1 30.08 -26.41 -42.33
C MET A 1 30.08 -25.04 -43.00
N SER A 2 29.16 -24.76 -43.93
CA SER A 2 29.12 -23.49 -44.69
C SER A 2 28.94 -22.27 -43.77
N VAL A 3 29.56 -21.14 -44.12
CA VAL A 3 29.50 -19.87 -43.38
C VAL A 3 28.05 -19.46 -43.07
N ARG A 4 27.13 -19.65 -44.02
CA ARG A 4 25.69 -19.39 -43.81
C ARG A 4 25.08 -20.25 -42.70
N LYS A 5 25.46 -21.54 -42.61
CA LYS A 5 24.96 -22.44 -41.56
C LYS A 5 25.50 -22.06 -40.18
N LYS A 6 26.73 -21.53 -40.10
CA LYS A 6 27.31 -21.02 -38.84
C LYS A 6 26.57 -19.76 -38.36
N ILE A 7 26.27 -18.82 -39.24
CA ILE A 7 25.54 -17.58 -38.91
C ILE A 7 24.13 -17.90 -38.39
N ILE A 8 23.40 -18.78 -39.09
CA ILE A 8 22.04 -19.19 -38.67
C ILE A 8 22.08 -19.88 -37.31
N SER A 9 23.06 -20.75 -37.07
CA SER A 9 23.19 -21.45 -35.80
C SER A 9 23.51 -20.50 -34.64
N ILE A 10 24.32 -19.47 -34.86
CA ILE A 10 24.63 -18.44 -33.85
C ILE A 10 23.37 -17.60 -33.55
N LEU A 11 22.61 -17.22 -34.58
CA LEU A 11 21.39 -16.44 -34.42
C LEU A 11 20.34 -17.20 -33.58
N LEU A 12 20.16 -18.49 -33.85
CA LEU A 12 19.29 -19.37 -33.07
C LEU A 12 19.74 -19.49 -31.62
N LEU A 13 21.05 -19.51 -31.37
CA LEU A 13 21.60 -19.59 -30.02
C LEU A 13 21.32 -18.30 -29.24
N ILE A 14 21.46 -17.13 -29.86
CA ILE A 14 21.14 -15.83 -29.26
C ILE A 14 19.65 -15.72 -28.93
N ILE A 15 18.77 -16.12 -29.84
CA ILE A 15 17.31 -16.11 -29.60
C ILE A 15 16.95 -17.06 -28.45
N THR A 16 17.56 -18.25 -28.40
CA THR A 16 17.33 -19.21 -27.31
C THR A 16 17.80 -18.64 -25.97
N VAL A 17 18.99 -18.04 -25.92
CA VAL A 17 19.51 -17.40 -24.69
C VAL A 17 18.62 -16.24 -24.25
N PHE A 18 18.15 -15.42 -25.18
CA PHE A 18 17.23 -14.32 -24.89
C PHE A 18 15.86 -14.80 -24.40
N ALA A 19 15.32 -15.86 -25.00
CA ALA A 19 14.07 -16.47 -24.57
C ALA A 19 14.19 -17.10 -23.17
N ILE A 20 15.32 -17.76 -22.87
CA ILE A 20 15.64 -18.26 -21.53
C ILE A 20 15.74 -17.08 -20.55
N TRP A 21 16.43 -16.00 -20.90
CA TRP A 21 16.55 -14.82 -20.05
C TRP A 21 15.21 -14.15 -19.75
N LEU A 22 14.28 -14.09 -20.71
CA LEU A 22 12.91 -13.62 -20.49
C LEU A 22 12.07 -14.58 -19.62
N LEU A 23 12.29 -15.89 -19.74
CA LEU A 23 11.60 -16.92 -18.95
C LEU A 23 12.10 -17.00 -17.50
N PHE A 24 13.37 -16.67 -17.27
CA PHE A 24 14.04 -16.74 -15.96
C PHE A 24 14.45 -15.36 -15.43
N TRP A 25 13.83 -14.28 -15.92
CA TRP A 25 13.99 -12.97 -15.31
C TRP A 25 13.60 -13.11 -13.83
N PRO A 26 14.48 -12.79 -12.87
CA PRO A 26 14.15 -12.90 -11.46
C PRO A 26 12.89 -12.07 -11.20
N ASP A 27 11.98 -12.60 -10.39
CA ASP A 27 10.87 -11.80 -9.88
C ASP A 27 11.50 -10.79 -8.91
N ASP A 28 12.05 -9.68 -9.43
CA ASP A 28 12.77 -8.61 -8.71
C ASP A 28 11.78 -7.77 -7.87
N ARG A 29 10.90 -8.46 -7.15
CA ARG A 29 9.92 -7.82 -6.28
C ARG A 29 10.63 -7.42 -5.00
N PRO A 30 10.33 -6.21 -4.49
CA PRO A 30 11.02 -5.69 -3.33
C PRO A 30 10.72 -6.55 -2.10
N GLU A 31 11.77 -7.03 -1.45
CA GLU A 31 11.65 -7.64 -0.13
C GLU A 31 11.39 -6.54 0.91
N PRO A 32 10.41 -6.72 1.82
CA PRO A 32 10.13 -5.73 2.85
C PRO A 32 11.27 -5.57 3.86
N ASP A 33 11.85 -4.37 3.97
CA ASP A 33 12.78 -4.01 5.03
C ASP A 33 12.04 -3.47 6.26
N PHE A 34 11.71 -4.37 7.18
CA PHE A 34 11.05 -4.01 8.45
C PHE A 34 11.90 -3.13 9.38
N SER A 35 13.20 -2.99 9.12
CA SER A 35 14.07 -2.07 9.86
C SER A 35 14.02 -0.64 9.30
N SER A 36 13.41 -0.44 8.13
CA SER A 36 13.32 0.86 7.47
C SER A 36 12.56 1.88 8.32
N ALA A 37 13.18 3.06 8.45
CA ALA A 37 12.52 4.25 8.99
C ALA A 37 11.47 4.81 8.02
N ASN A 38 11.54 4.45 6.74
CA ASN A 38 10.60 4.88 5.71
C ASN A 38 9.40 3.92 5.66
N LYS A 39 8.33 4.28 6.37
CA LYS A 39 7.11 3.44 6.46
C LYS A 39 6.33 3.37 5.16
N ILE A 40 6.49 4.33 4.27
CA ILE A 40 5.91 4.30 2.92
C ILE A 40 6.58 3.21 2.09
N GLU A 41 7.90 3.17 2.07
CA GLU A 41 8.66 2.14 1.35
C GLU A 41 8.42 0.74 1.92
N LEU A 42 8.34 0.62 3.25
CA LEU A 42 7.95 -0.63 3.89
C LEU A 42 6.54 -1.08 3.47
N LEU A 43 5.54 -0.18 3.48
CA LEU A 43 4.20 -0.53 3.02
C LEU A 43 4.20 -0.94 1.55
N THR A 44 4.81 -0.13 0.68
CA THR A 44 4.84 -0.38 -0.76
C THR A 44 5.52 -1.71 -1.10
N SER A 45 6.61 -2.06 -0.41
CA SER A 45 7.28 -3.35 -0.61
C SER A 45 6.42 -4.54 -0.15
N ILE A 46 5.74 -4.42 1.00
CA ILE A 46 4.78 -5.45 1.45
C ILE A 46 3.70 -5.66 0.40
N LEU A 47 3.11 -4.57 -0.13
CA LEU A 47 2.01 -4.63 -1.08
C LEU A 47 2.44 -5.12 -2.48
N ALA A 48 3.71 -4.94 -2.87
CA ALA A 48 4.24 -5.39 -4.15
C ALA A 48 4.71 -6.87 -4.16
N GLY A 49 5.00 -7.44 -2.98
CA GLY A 49 5.73 -8.72 -2.82
C GLY A 49 4.96 -10.03 -3.02
N ASN A 50 3.85 -10.06 -3.77
CA ASN A 50 2.94 -11.23 -3.86
C ASN A 50 2.49 -11.73 -2.47
N ASN A 51 2.07 -10.81 -1.61
CA ASN A 51 1.69 -11.10 -0.24
C ASN A 51 0.17 -11.11 -0.03
N GLU A 52 -0.61 -11.21 -1.10
CA GLU A 52 -2.06 -11.08 -1.09
C GLU A 52 -2.72 -12.04 -0.09
N ASP A 53 -2.39 -13.33 -0.19
CA ASP A 53 -2.95 -14.36 0.67
C ASP A 53 -2.51 -14.16 2.12
N ILE A 54 -1.24 -13.81 2.34
CA ILE A 54 -0.69 -13.54 3.68
C ILE A 54 -1.39 -12.34 4.34
N ILE A 55 -1.63 -11.27 3.57
CA ILE A 55 -2.33 -10.07 4.04
C ILE A 55 -3.79 -10.41 4.41
N ARG A 56 -4.49 -11.18 3.56
CA ARG A 56 -5.87 -11.62 3.83
C ARG A 56 -5.96 -12.55 5.03
N ASP A 57 -5.06 -13.53 5.13
CA ASP A 57 -4.99 -14.48 6.25
C ASP A 57 -4.63 -13.78 7.57
N ALA A 58 -3.87 -12.69 7.51
CA ALA A 58 -3.60 -11.82 8.65
C ALA A 58 -4.81 -10.97 9.08
N GLY A 59 -5.92 -11.01 8.33
CA GLY A 59 -7.18 -10.33 8.64
C GLY A 59 -7.31 -8.93 8.02
N TYR A 60 -6.45 -8.58 7.07
CA TYR A 60 -6.50 -7.27 6.39
C TYR A 60 -7.20 -7.37 5.03
N GLY A 61 -7.86 -6.29 4.64
CA GLY A 61 -8.56 -6.20 3.36
C GLY A 61 -7.66 -5.67 2.27
N ILE A 62 -7.75 -6.26 1.08
CA ILE A 62 -7.12 -5.78 -0.15
C ILE A 62 -8.12 -5.98 -1.30
N PRO A 63 -7.99 -5.25 -2.43
CA PRO A 63 -8.90 -5.38 -3.56
C PRO A 63 -9.02 -6.81 -4.09
N ASP A 64 -10.07 -7.05 -4.86
CA ASP A 64 -10.26 -8.32 -5.55
C ASP A 64 -9.22 -8.51 -6.66
N GLU A 65 -8.99 -9.79 -7.02
CA GLU A 65 -8.03 -10.22 -8.07
C GLU A 65 -8.07 -9.41 -9.38
N PRO A 66 -9.23 -9.05 -9.95
CA PRO A 66 -9.25 -8.28 -11.20
C PRO A 66 -8.65 -6.87 -11.05
N VAL A 67 -8.77 -6.26 -9.86
CA VAL A 67 -8.20 -4.94 -9.55
C VAL A 67 -6.70 -5.07 -9.33
N ILE A 68 -6.28 -6.07 -8.54
CA ILE A 68 -4.87 -6.36 -8.26
C ILE A 68 -4.10 -6.61 -9.56
N ARG A 69 -4.63 -7.44 -10.46
CA ARG A 69 -3.98 -7.72 -11.76
C ARG A 69 -3.78 -6.49 -12.63
N ARG A 70 -4.62 -5.46 -12.45
CA ARG A 70 -4.59 -4.24 -13.27
C ARG A 70 -3.76 -3.12 -12.65
N TRP A 71 -3.75 -3.02 -11.33
CA TRP A 71 -3.21 -1.85 -10.62
C TRP A 71 -2.33 -2.20 -9.41
N GLY A 72 -2.07 -3.48 -9.16
CA GLY A 72 -1.49 -3.95 -7.90
C GLY A 72 -2.44 -3.74 -6.72
N ILE A 73 -1.93 -3.97 -5.51
CA ILE A 73 -2.66 -3.61 -4.28
C ILE A 73 -2.54 -2.09 -4.09
N ASN A 74 -3.57 -1.37 -4.53
CA ASN A 74 -3.64 0.10 -4.47
C ASN A 74 -4.45 0.63 -3.28
N GLU A 75 -4.96 -0.27 -2.44
CA GLU A 75 -5.75 0.02 -1.25
C GLU A 75 -5.53 -1.12 -0.24
N LEU A 76 -5.37 -0.76 1.03
CA LEU A 76 -5.25 -1.68 2.15
C LEU A 76 -6.28 -1.26 3.21
N THR A 77 -7.23 -2.14 3.51
CA THR A 77 -8.16 -1.94 4.62
C THR A 77 -7.59 -2.58 5.87
N ILE A 78 -7.42 -1.79 6.94
CA ILE A 78 -6.97 -2.23 8.26
C ILE A 78 -8.16 -2.16 9.21
N PRO A 79 -8.82 -3.30 9.51
CA PRO A 79 -9.87 -3.34 10.51
C PRO A 79 -9.32 -2.95 11.88
N GLY A 80 -10.08 -2.14 12.62
CA GLY A 80 -9.61 -1.58 13.86
C GLY A 80 -10.64 -0.71 14.55
N LYS A 81 -10.15 0.20 15.40
CA LYS A 81 -10.99 1.21 16.04
C LYS A 81 -11.50 2.22 15.02
N LEU A 82 -10.66 2.59 14.04
CA LEU A 82 -11.01 3.55 13.00
C LEU A 82 -11.41 2.89 11.67
N ASN A 83 -11.03 1.62 11.45
CA ASN A 83 -11.17 0.92 10.16
C ASN A 83 -10.55 1.74 9.03
N LEU A 84 -9.23 1.67 8.92
CA LEU A 84 -8.48 2.52 7.99
C LEU A 84 -8.54 1.97 6.58
N ASP A 85 -8.80 2.83 5.61
CA ASP A 85 -8.52 2.58 4.20
C ASP A 85 -7.24 3.34 3.83
N VAL A 86 -6.15 2.61 3.68
CA VAL A 86 -4.79 3.12 3.43
C VAL A 86 -4.47 2.99 1.96
N ARG A 87 -4.06 4.09 1.35
CA ARG A 87 -3.67 4.14 -0.06
C ARG A 87 -2.19 4.53 -0.16
N PRO A 88 -1.34 3.65 -0.70
CA PRO A 88 0.05 4.01 -0.96
C PRO A 88 0.13 5.13 -2.00
N PRO A 89 1.24 5.87 -2.05
CA PRO A 89 1.46 6.89 -3.07
C PRO A 89 1.34 6.30 -4.48
N THR A 90 0.65 7.02 -5.36
CA THR A 90 0.42 6.59 -6.75
C THR A 90 1.55 6.97 -7.70
N SER A 91 2.45 7.85 -7.28
CA SER A 91 3.60 8.29 -8.07
C SER A 91 4.84 8.46 -7.19
N LEU A 92 6.01 8.51 -7.82
CA LEU A 92 7.27 8.82 -7.13
C LEU A 92 7.32 10.26 -6.57
N GLU A 93 6.42 11.13 -7.04
CA GLU A 93 6.27 12.51 -6.52
C GLU A 93 5.39 12.55 -5.26
N ASP A 94 4.47 11.59 -5.11
CA ASP A 94 3.66 11.42 -3.92
C ASP A 94 4.54 10.80 -2.81
N SER A 95 4.86 11.60 -1.81
CA SER A 95 5.69 11.19 -0.67
C SER A 95 4.87 10.92 0.60
N GLU A 96 3.56 10.70 0.44
CA GLU A 96 2.59 10.61 1.53
C GLU A 96 1.64 9.42 1.35
N LEU A 97 1.22 8.82 2.47
CA LEU A 97 0.10 7.88 2.49
C LEU A 97 -1.20 8.66 2.65
N LEU A 98 -2.20 8.31 1.85
CA LEU A 98 -3.56 8.76 2.06
C LEU A 98 -4.31 7.74 2.91
N ILE A 99 -4.86 8.19 4.04
CA ILE A 99 -5.58 7.34 4.98
C ILE A 99 -6.98 7.89 5.16
N HIS A 100 -7.98 7.09 4.78
CA HIS A 100 -9.39 7.38 4.99
C HIS A 100 -9.93 6.58 6.17
N PHE A 101 -10.79 7.20 6.95
CA PHE A 101 -11.53 6.54 8.03
C PHE A 101 -12.75 7.37 8.41
N SER A 102 -13.70 6.74 9.09
CA SER A 102 -14.88 7.42 9.64
C SER A 102 -14.76 7.56 11.15
N THR A 103 -15.27 8.67 11.68
CA THR A 103 -15.31 8.89 13.14
C THR A 103 -16.55 9.69 13.54
N ILE A 104 -16.86 9.72 14.84
CA ILE A 104 -17.98 10.49 15.38
C ILE A 104 -17.44 11.72 16.11
N ILE A 105 -17.88 12.90 15.68
CA ILE A 105 -17.53 14.19 16.30
C ILE A 105 -18.82 14.99 16.49
N ASP A 106 -19.09 15.44 17.71
CA ASP A 106 -20.32 16.16 18.07
C ASP A 106 -21.61 15.46 17.60
N GLY A 107 -21.62 14.13 17.67
CA GLY A 107 -22.75 13.29 17.25
C GLY A 107 -22.95 13.18 15.74
N LYS A 108 -21.99 13.64 14.92
CA LYS A 108 -22.02 13.53 13.45
C LYS A 108 -20.99 12.51 12.99
N GLU A 109 -21.36 11.72 11.98
CA GLU A 109 -20.42 10.90 11.22
C GLU A 109 -19.56 11.79 10.32
N ILE A 110 -18.25 11.69 10.51
CA ILE A 110 -17.24 12.48 9.84
C ILE A 110 -16.38 11.55 8.99
N ASP A 111 -16.31 11.84 7.69
CA ASP A 111 -15.31 11.33 6.78
C ASP A 111 -13.99 12.07 7.03
N ALA A 112 -12.98 11.37 7.52
CA ALA A 112 -11.63 11.88 7.70
C ALA A 112 -10.70 11.45 6.56
N GLY A 113 -9.74 12.31 6.22
CA GLY A 113 -8.66 12.00 5.30
C GLY A 113 -7.35 12.56 5.82
N PHE A 114 -6.39 11.69 6.14
CA PHE A 114 -5.06 12.07 6.59
C PHE A 114 -4.05 11.81 5.48
N PHE A 115 -3.15 12.76 5.32
CA PHE A 115 -1.92 12.59 4.56
C PHE A 115 -0.79 12.53 5.57
N VAL A 116 -0.02 11.44 5.52
CA VAL A 116 1.10 11.23 6.44
C VAL A 116 2.39 10.96 5.69
N ASP A 117 3.50 11.48 6.20
CA ASP A 117 4.81 11.29 5.61
C ASP A 117 5.43 9.91 5.90
N LYS A 118 6.67 9.71 5.46
CA LYS A 118 7.44 8.48 5.66
C LYS A 118 7.65 8.07 7.13
N GLU A 119 7.52 9.00 8.07
CA GLU A 119 7.62 8.77 9.52
C GLU A 119 6.23 8.68 10.17
N LEU A 120 5.17 8.60 9.36
CA LEU A 120 3.76 8.62 9.74
C LEU A 120 3.34 9.92 10.46
N LYS A 121 4.04 11.03 10.22
CA LYS A 121 3.65 12.33 10.74
C LYS A 121 2.59 12.96 9.84
N LEU A 122 1.56 13.54 10.46
CA LEU A 122 0.50 14.24 9.74
C LEU A 122 1.05 15.47 9.04
N THR A 123 0.87 15.53 7.72
CA THR A 123 1.22 16.68 6.89
C THR A 123 -0.01 17.50 6.53
N TYR A 124 -1.13 16.82 6.29
CA TYR A 124 -2.41 17.44 5.99
C TYR A 124 -3.57 16.56 6.47
N SER A 125 -4.64 17.20 6.95
CA SER A 125 -5.88 16.55 7.33
C SER A 125 -7.08 17.25 6.70
N ARG A 126 -8.12 16.48 6.43
CA ARG A 126 -9.44 17.00 6.05
C ARG A 126 -10.54 16.24 6.77
N TYR A 127 -11.59 16.96 7.14
CA TYR A 127 -12.76 16.41 7.80
C TYR A 127 -14.01 16.92 7.10
N THR A 128 -14.87 16.00 6.71
CA THR A 128 -16.14 16.34 6.07
C THR A 128 -17.29 15.53 6.62
N TYR A 129 -18.50 16.08 6.57
CA TYR A 129 -19.72 15.36 6.92
C TYR A 129 -20.79 15.63 5.88
N MET A 130 -21.79 14.75 5.83
CA MET A 130 -22.98 14.94 5.01
C MET A 130 -24.05 15.65 5.84
N ASP A 131 -24.54 16.79 5.36
CA ASP A 131 -25.66 17.47 6.01
C ASP A 131 -27.01 16.79 5.72
N LYS A 132 -28.09 17.30 6.34
CA LYS A 132 -29.45 16.80 6.15
C LYS A 132 -29.96 16.84 4.70
N TYR A 133 -29.31 17.60 3.82
CA TYR A 133 -29.62 17.72 2.40
C TYR A 133 -28.64 16.92 1.53
N ARG A 134 -27.85 16.02 2.12
CA ARG A 134 -26.82 15.23 1.45
C ARG A 134 -25.79 16.10 0.73
N THR A 135 -25.47 17.26 1.29
CA THR A 135 -24.37 18.10 0.81
C THR A 135 -23.15 17.88 1.70
N ARG A 136 -22.00 17.62 1.08
CA ARG A 136 -20.72 17.49 1.80
C ARG A 136 -20.29 18.86 2.34
N LYS A 137 -20.05 18.94 3.64
CA LYS A 137 -19.57 20.14 4.35
C LYS A 137 -18.24 19.85 5.01
N LYS A 138 -17.36 20.86 5.02
CA LYS A 138 -16.12 20.81 5.82
C LYS A 138 -16.44 21.11 7.28
N ILE A 139 -15.66 20.54 8.18
CA ILE A 139 -15.66 20.85 9.60
C ILE A 139 -14.21 20.99 10.07
N GLU A 140 -13.99 21.89 11.03
CA GLU A 140 -12.72 21.99 11.73
C GLU A 140 -12.87 21.30 13.08
N ILE A 141 -11.80 20.65 13.53
CA ILE A 141 -11.78 19.92 14.80
C ILE A 141 -10.66 20.46 15.69
N ASP A 142 -10.78 20.23 17.00
CA ASP A 142 -9.76 20.67 17.96
C ASP A 142 -8.43 19.91 17.73
N LYS A 143 -7.31 20.60 17.92
CA LYS A 143 -5.96 20.01 17.76
C LYS A 143 -5.71 18.81 18.66
N THR A 144 -6.27 18.81 19.86
CA THR A 144 -6.18 17.69 20.82
C THR A 144 -6.90 16.46 20.27
N GLN A 145 -8.06 16.66 19.65
CA GLN A 145 -8.83 15.59 19.02
C GLN A 145 -8.11 15.04 17.78
N GLU A 146 -7.60 15.91 16.92
CA GLU A 146 -6.78 15.52 15.76
C GLU A 146 -5.56 14.71 16.17
N LYS A 147 -4.86 15.14 17.23
CA LYS A 147 -3.69 14.42 17.75
C LYS A 147 -4.05 13.02 18.26
N GLU A 148 -5.21 12.86 18.89
CA GLU A 148 -5.67 11.55 19.36
C GLU A 148 -6.08 10.64 18.19
N LEU A 149 -6.74 11.18 17.16
CA LEU A 149 -7.03 10.44 15.92
C LEU A 149 -5.73 10.00 15.24
N LEU A 150 -4.75 10.89 15.11
CA LEU A 150 -3.44 10.56 14.54
C LEU A 150 -2.73 9.44 15.32
N ARG A 151 -2.77 9.50 16.66
CA ARG A 151 -2.20 8.46 17.50
C ARG A 151 -2.85 7.10 17.25
N GLN A 152 -4.17 7.06 17.04
CA GLN A 152 -4.89 5.82 16.73
C GLN A 152 -4.52 5.29 15.33
N VAL A 153 -4.52 6.16 14.32
CA VAL A 153 -4.07 5.81 12.96
C VAL A 153 -2.65 5.23 12.97
N GLN A 154 -1.71 5.90 13.65
CA GLN A 154 -0.33 5.42 13.80
C GLN A 154 -0.25 4.08 14.53
N THR A 155 -1.10 3.87 15.54
CA THR A 155 -1.14 2.60 16.30
C THR A 155 -1.58 1.45 15.40
N GLU A 156 -2.67 1.62 14.64
CA GLU A 156 -3.21 0.59 13.75
C GLU A 156 -2.26 0.28 12.59
N LEU A 157 -1.61 1.29 11.99
CA LEU A 157 -0.56 1.07 10.98
C LEU A 157 0.65 0.30 11.53
N ASN A 158 1.12 0.65 12.73
CA ASN A 158 2.25 -0.06 13.33
C ASN A 158 1.88 -1.51 13.70
N GLN A 159 0.65 -1.76 14.15
CA GLN A 159 0.15 -3.12 14.37
C GLN A 159 0.13 -3.93 13.07
N PHE A 160 -0.27 -3.31 11.95
CA PHE A 160 -0.15 -3.93 10.63
C PHE A 160 1.31 -4.31 10.31
N PHE A 161 2.25 -3.39 10.46
CA PHE A 161 3.67 -3.67 10.15
C PHE A 161 4.25 -4.79 11.02
N GLU A 162 4.00 -4.79 12.32
CA GLU A 162 4.47 -5.88 13.20
C GLU A 162 3.82 -7.21 12.84
N LYS A 163 2.52 -7.22 12.52
CA LYS A 163 1.84 -8.44 12.09
C LYS A 163 2.45 -8.98 10.78
N MET A 164 2.70 -8.12 9.80
CA MET A 164 3.31 -8.54 8.54
C MET A 164 4.74 -9.03 8.72
N LYS A 165 5.50 -8.45 9.66
CA LYS A 165 6.84 -8.92 10.03
C LYS A 165 6.81 -10.35 10.53
N GLU A 166 5.89 -10.66 11.44
CA GLU A 166 5.71 -12.02 11.98
C GLU A 166 5.31 -13.01 10.88
N GLN A 167 4.34 -12.65 10.04
CA GLN A 167 3.82 -13.55 9.01
C GLN A 167 4.85 -13.80 7.89
N LEU A 168 5.53 -12.75 7.42
CA LEU A 168 6.49 -12.87 6.32
C LEU A 168 7.82 -13.51 6.74
N ALA A 169 8.20 -13.43 8.03
CA ALA A 169 9.36 -14.17 8.55
C ALA A 169 9.12 -15.69 8.65
N SER A 170 7.86 -16.14 8.56
CA SER A 170 7.48 -17.56 8.62
C SER A 170 7.32 -18.22 7.24
N LYS A 171 7.56 -17.47 6.16
CA LYS A 171 7.51 -17.90 4.76
C LYS A 171 8.79 -18.64 4.37
#